data_AF-A0A1V4YWU4-F1
#
_entry.id   AF-A0A1V4YWU4-F1
#
_cell.length_a   1.000
_cell.length_b   1.000
_cell.length_c   1.000
_cell.angle_alpha   90.00
_cell.angle_beta   90.00
_cell.angle_gamma   90.00
#
_symmetry.space_group_name_H-M   'P 1'
#
loop_
_entity.id
_entity.type
_entity.pdbx_description
1 polymer ?
#
loop_
_entity_poly.entity_id
_entity_poly.type
_entity_poly.pdbx_seq_one_letter_code
_entity_poly.pdbx_strand_id
1 'polypeptide(L)'
;MTGRTFEAVLIKDDKTNGASVKIPFDVPEAFGRKGRVPVKCTIDGHPYRGSIFPYGGVYYLGVVKKVRDAIGKTFGDTVRVVLEPDEEPRTVAVPSDFAGALAGNKKARHAFEKLSYSHKREYVQWIEEVKKEETRQRRIAKTVEKLTAE
;
A
#
# COMPACT_ATOMS: atom_id res chain seq x y z
N MET A 1 23.42 -2.48 -0.38
CA MET A 1 22.16 -3.05 -0.86
C MET A 1 21.51 -3.81 0.29
N THR A 2 20.43 -3.31 0.87
CA THR A 2 19.72 -3.89 2.04
C THR A 2 18.61 -4.87 1.62
N GLY A 3 18.70 -5.42 0.41
CA GLY A 3 17.78 -6.43 -0.10
C GLY A 3 18.06 -7.80 0.52
N ARG A 4 17.04 -8.46 1.04
CA ARG A 4 17.11 -9.83 1.59
C ARG A 4 16.29 -10.78 0.74
N THR A 5 16.83 -11.96 0.46
CA THR A 5 16.14 -13.02 -0.27
C THR A 5 15.89 -14.21 0.65
N PHE A 6 14.68 -14.76 0.60
CA PHE A 6 14.32 -15.95 1.37
C PHE A 6 13.17 -16.70 0.68
N GLU A 7 13.00 -17.97 1.05
CA GLU A 7 11.83 -18.75 0.70
C GLU A 7 10.88 -18.84 1.88
N ALA A 8 9.58 -18.79 1.60
CA ALA A 8 8.55 -18.89 2.63
C ALA A 8 7.28 -19.50 2.06
N VAL A 9 6.53 -20.19 2.93
CA VAL A 9 5.25 -20.81 2.59
C VAL A 9 4.12 -19.78 2.67
N LEU A 10 3.22 -19.79 1.70
CA LEU A 10 1.98 -19.00 1.72
C LEU A 10 1.03 -19.54 2.79
N ILE A 11 0.90 -18.82 3.89
CA ILE A 11 0.01 -19.14 5.01
C ILE A 11 -1.34 -18.49 4.75
N LYS A 12 -2.41 -19.27 4.87
CA LYS A 12 -3.79 -18.77 4.84
C LYS A 12 -4.11 -18.07 6.16
N ASP A 13 -4.79 -16.94 6.09
CA ASP A 13 -5.36 -16.31 7.28
C ASP A 13 -6.61 -17.08 7.75
N ASP A 14 -6.74 -17.33 9.04
CA ASP A 14 -7.83 -18.17 9.58
C ASP A 14 -9.21 -17.52 9.48
N LYS A 15 -9.27 -16.19 9.39
CA LYS A 15 -10.52 -15.41 9.42
C LYS A 15 -10.92 -14.86 8.05
N THR A 16 -9.97 -14.78 7.14
CA THR A 16 -10.15 -14.16 5.82
C THR A 16 -9.55 -15.04 4.71
N ASN A 17 -9.79 -14.70 3.45
CA ASN A 17 -9.08 -15.36 2.33
C ASN A 17 -7.71 -14.70 2.04
N GLY A 18 -7.14 -14.03 3.05
CA GLY A 18 -5.81 -13.43 3.00
C GLY A 18 -4.72 -14.50 2.97
N ALA A 19 -3.59 -14.18 2.34
CA ALA A 19 -2.37 -14.97 2.49
C ALA A 19 -1.27 -14.08 3.04
N SER A 20 -0.34 -14.69 3.76
CA SER A 20 0.88 -14.04 4.20
C SER A 20 2.06 -15.01 4.17
N VAL A 21 3.26 -14.46 4.17
CA VAL A 21 4.50 -15.21 4.39
C VAL A 21 5.14 -14.75 5.68
N LYS A 22 5.68 -15.69 6.47
CA LYS A 22 6.44 -15.38 7.67
C LYS A 22 7.83 -14.86 7.27
N ILE A 23 8.27 -13.78 7.90
CA ILE A 23 9.63 -13.24 7.70
C ILE A 23 10.61 -14.05 8.57
N PRO A 24 11.65 -14.69 7.98
CA PRO A 24 12.52 -15.61 8.70
C PRO A 24 13.71 -14.91 9.40
N PHE A 25 13.65 -13.60 9.58
CA PHE A 25 14.71 -12.81 10.22
C PHE A 25 14.12 -11.69 11.08
N ASP A 26 14.94 -11.12 11.96
CA ASP A 26 14.56 -10.00 12.80
C ASP A 26 14.44 -8.71 11.96
N VAL A 27 13.20 -8.23 11.81
CA VAL A 27 12.87 -7.05 11.01
C VAL A 27 13.38 -5.75 11.65
N PRO A 28 13.19 -5.51 12.97
CA PRO A 28 13.82 -4.39 13.67
C PRO A 28 15.34 -4.33 13.52
N GLU A 29 16.03 -5.45 13.67
CA GLU A 29 17.49 -5.52 13.49
C GLU A 29 17.88 -5.26 12.03
N ALA A 30 17.14 -5.85 11.08
CA ALA A 30 17.45 -5.73 9.66
C ALA A 30 17.18 -4.33 9.08
N PHE A 31 16.11 -3.65 9.53
CA PHE A 31 15.61 -2.41 8.91
C PHE A 31 15.58 -1.21 9.86
N GLY A 32 16.05 -1.36 11.10
CA GLY A 32 16.15 -0.27 12.07
C GLY A 32 14.80 0.30 12.52
N ARG A 33 13.69 -0.39 12.28
CA ARG A 33 12.33 0.10 12.59
C ARG A 33 11.44 -1.00 13.14
N LYS A 34 10.67 -0.64 14.17
CA LYS A 34 9.65 -1.50 14.79
C LYS A 34 8.28 -1.22 14.17
N GLY A 35 7.38 -2.19 14.23
CA GLY A 35 6.01 -2.02 13.74
C GLY A 35 5.88 -2.25 12.23
N ARG A 36 4.91 -1.59 11.59
CA ARG A 36 4.71 -1.78 10.14
C ARG A 36 5.87 -1.21 9.32
N VAL A 37 6.40 -1.98 8.38
CA VAL A 37 7.53 -1.61 7.51
C VAL A 37 7.10 -1.68 6.04
N PRO A 38 6.96 -0.54 5.34
CA PRO A 38 6.81 -0.50 3.89
C PRO A 38 8.00 -1.15 3.21
N VAL A 39 7.71 -2.00 2.22
CA VAL A 39 8.72 -2.74 1.48
C VAL A 39 8.40 -2.76 -0.01
N LYS A 40 9.46 -2.77 -0.82
CA LYS A 40 9.38 -3.20 -2.21
C LYS A 40 9.94 -4.61 -2.26
N CYS A 41 9.29 -5.47 -3.03
CA CYS A 41 9.73 -6.85 -3.14
C CYS A 41 9.36 -7.43 -4.49
N THR A 42 9.95 -8.57 -4.80
CA THR A 42 9.45 -9.47 -5.84
C THR A 42 9.06 -10.78 -5.18
N ILE A 43 7.92 -11.34 -5.58
CA ILE A 43 7.47 -12.67 -5.16
C ILE A 43 7.51 -13.53 -6.42
N ASP A 44 8.39 -14.52 -6.46
CA ASP A 44 8.70 -15.34 -7.66
C ASP A 44 8.94 -14.49 -8.91
N GLY A 45 9.68 -13.38 -8.75
CA GLY A 45 9.97 -12.43 -9.83
C GLY A 45 8.84 -11.44 -10.15
N HIS A 46 7.62 -11.62 -9.61
CA HIS A 46 6.54 -10.66 -9.79
C HIS A 46 6.72 -9.45 -8.85
N PRO A 47 6.78 -8.21 -9.38
CA PRO A 47 6.99 -7.02 -8.56
C PRO A 47 5.78 -6.74 -7.66
N TYR A 48 6.05 -6.43 -6.39
CA TYR A 48 5.04 -6.15 -5.40
C TYR A 48 5.52 -5.09 -4.41
N ARG A 49 4.66 -4.11 -4.11
CA ARG A 49 4.85 -3.20 -2.97
C ARG A 49 3.86 -3.54 -1.89
N GLY A 50 4.37 -3.80 -0.70
CA GLY A 50 3.59 -4.21 0.46
C GLY A 50 4.06 -3.51 1.73
N SER A 51 3.59 -4.05 2.85
CA SER A 51 4.07 -3.69 4.17
C SER A 51 4.22 -4.96 4.99
N ILE A 52 5.37 -5.12 5.63
CA ILE A 52 5.56 -6.09 6.69
C ILE A 52 4.81 -5.59 7.94
N PHE A 53 4.15 -6.47 8.68
CA PHE A 53 3.47 -6.16 9.93
C PHE A 53 3.80 -7.19 11.03
N PRO A 54 3.90 -6.77 12.30
CA PRO A 54 4.06 -7.70 13.41
C PRO A 54 2.72 -8.35 13.77
N TYR A 55 2.75 -9.64 14.09
CA TYR A 55 1.62 -10.41 14.62
C TYR A 55 2.16 -11.56 15.48
N GLY A 56 1.70 -11.68 16.73
CA GLY A 56 2.13 -12.76 17.63
C GLY A 56 3.64 -12.82 17.90
N GLY A 57 4.34 -11.68 17.89
CA GLY A 57 5.78 -11.61 18.15
C GLY A 57 6.66 -11.92 16.93
N VAL A 58 6.07 -12.27 15.78
CA VAL A 58 6.79 -12.46 14.52
C VAL A 58 6.26 -11.51 13.45
N TYR A 59 7.00 -11.36 12.34
CA TYR A 59 6.62 -10.47 11.26
C TYR A 59 6.11 -11.25 10.05
N TYR A 60 5.15 -10.67 9.35
CA TYR A 60 4.53 -11.23 8.16
C TYR A 60 4.48 -10.20 7.03
N LEU A 61 4.59 -10.67 5.79
CA LEU A 61 4.26 -9.90 4.60
C LEU A 61 2.96 -10.46 4.00
N GLY A 62 1.95 -9.59 3.85
CA GLY A 62 0.71 -9.97 3.19
C GLY A 62 0.92 -10.17 1.68
N VAL A 63 0.34 -11.22 1.12
CA VAL A 63 0.37 -11.52 -0.32
C VAL A 63 -1.06 -11.49 -0.85
N VAL A 64 -1.41 -10.42 -1.55
CA VAL A 64 -2.77 -10.20 -2.06
C VAL A 64 -3.13 -11.21 -3.16
N LYS A 65 -4.42 -11.50 -3.31
CA LYS A 65 -4.93 -12.47 -4.30
C LYS A 65 -4.39 -12.22 -5.71
N LYS A 66 -4.36 -10.96 -6.18
CA LYS A 66 -3.84 -10.61 -7.51
C LYS A 66 -2.39 -11.04 -7.73
N VAL A 67 -1.55 -10.97 -6.70
CA VAL A 67 -0.14 -11.41 -6.80
C VAL A 67 -0.07 -12.93 -6.84
N ARG A 68 -0.84 -13.61 -5.99
CA ARG A 68 -0.96 -15.07 -5.98
C ARG A 68 -1.41 -15.63 -7.33
N ASP A 69 -2.45 -15.03 -7.90
CA ASP A 69 -2.98 -15.38 -9.21
C ASP A 69 -1.93 -15.16 -10.32
N ALA A 70 -1.15 -14.08 -10.23
CA ALA A 70 -0.11 -13.75 -11.22
C ALA A 70 1.10 -14.70 -11.18
N ILE A 71 1.43 -15.27 -10.02
CA ILE A 71 2.53 -16.23 -9.87
C ILE A 71 2.05 -17.69 -9.91
N GLY A 72 0.73 -17.92 -10.03
CA GLY A 72 0.14 -19.25 -10.10
C GLY A 72 0.30 -20.07 -8.81
N LYS A 73 0.38 -19.43 -7.64
CA LYS A 73 0.57 -20.11 -6.35
C LYS A 73 -0.54 -19.81 -5.35
N THR A 74 -0.82 -20.78 -4.49
CA THR A 74 -1.88 -20.74 -3.49
C THR A 74 -1.35 -21.09 -2.09
N PHE A 75 -2.25 -21.22 -1.13
CA PHE A 75 -1.91 -21.56 0.25
C PHE A 75 -1.15 -22.90 0.30
N GLY A 76 -0.09 -22.94 1.10
CA GLY A 76 0.81 -24.10 1.22
C GLY A 76 1.97 -24.11 0.23
N ASP A 77 1.92 -23.32 -0.84
CA ASP A 77 3.03 -23.22 -1.79
C ASP A 77 4.17 -22.37 -1.25
N THR A 78 5.40 -22.78 -1.56
CA THR A 78 6.61 -22.01 -1.27
C THR A 78 6.82 -20.95 -2.34
N VAL A 79 7.06 -19.70 -1.92
CA VAL A 79 7.41 -18.57 -2.79
C VAL A 79 8.81 -18.07 -2.47
N ARG A 80 9.54 -17.62 -3.49
CA ARG A 80 10.80 -16.90 -3.32
C ARG A 80 10.53 -15.41 -3.21
N VAL A 81 10.90 -14.80 -2.09
CA VAL A 81 10.72 -13.37 -1.83
C VAL A 81 12.07 -12.68 -1.82
N VAL A 82 12.20 -11.64 -2.64
CA VAL A 82 13.32 -10.68 -2.59
C VAL A 82 12.76 -9.38 -2.07
N LEU A 83 13.27 -8.88 -0.95
CA LEU A 83 12.65 -7.79 -0.21
C LEU A 83 13.65 -6.70 0.15
N GLU A 84 13.26 -5.44 0.01
CA GLU A 84 14.01 -4.27 0.43
C GLU A 84 13.08 -3.25 1.13
N PRO A 85 13.59 -2.45 2.09
CA PRO A 85 12.85 -1.32 2.63
C PRO A 85 12.37 -0.37 1.52
N ASP A 86 11.09 0.00 1.55
CA ASP A 86 10.56 1.05 0.68
C ASP A 86 10.80 2.41 1.34
N GLU A 87 12.00 2.97 1.11
CA GLU A 87 12.38 4.31 1.57
C GLU A 87 11.90 5.43 0.64
N GLU A 88 11.31 5.09 -0.51
CA GLU A 88 10.81 6.12 -1.40
C GLU A 88 9.67 6.90 -0.72
N PRO A 89 9.77 8.24 -0.73
CA PRO A 89 8.67 9.07 -0.27
C PRO A 89 7.49 8.78 -1.19
N ARG A 90 6.47 8.12 -0.64
CA ARG A 90 5.24 7.84 -1.36
C ARG A 90 4.45 9.15 -1.47
N THR A 91 4.85 10.01 -2.41
CA THR A 91 4.13 11.23 -2.76
C THR A 91 3.10 10.90 -3.83
N VAL A 92 1.91 11.49 -3.68
CA VAL A 92 0.89 11.45 -4.73
C VAL A 92 0.93 12.82 -5.38
N ALA A 93 1.19 12.87 -6.69
CA ALA A 93 1.07 14.11 -7.43
C ALA A 93 -0.41 14.51 -7.45
N VAL A 94 -0.76 15.56 -6.70
CA VAL A 94 -2.13 16.07 -6.66
C VAL A 94 -2.34 16.95 -7.89
N PRO A 95 -3.31 16.66 -8.75
CA PRO A 95 -3.62 17.52 -9.90
C PRO A 95 -3.94 18.95 -9.47
N SER A 96 -3.57 19.94 -10.29
CA SER A 96 -3.66 21.36 -9.93
C SER A 96 -5.08 21.83 -9.61
N ASP A 97 -6.07 21.30 -10.31
CA ASP A 97 -7.49 21.58 -10.07
C ASP A 97 -7.97 21.01 -8.72
N PHE A 98 -7.57 19.79 -8.38
CA PHE A 98 -7.87 19.22 -7.08
C PHE A 98 -7.13 19.96 -5.94
N ALA A 99 -5.87 20.33 -6.17
CA ALA A 99 -5.10 21.13 -5.22
C ALA A 99 -5.75 22.51 -4.98
N GLY A 100 -6.27 23.15 -6.04
CA GLY A 100 -7.03 24.40 -5.95
C GLY A 100 -8.29 24.24 -5.10
N ALA A 101 -9.05 23.16 -5.30
CA ALA A 101 -10.25 22.88 -4.51
C ALA A 101 -9.93 22.62 -3.02
N LEU A 102 -8.83 21.90 -2.72
CA LEU A 102 -8.36 21.71 -1.34
C LEU A 102 -7.90 23.03 -0.71
N ALA A 103 -7.24 23.92 -1.45
CA ALA A 103 -6.80 25.22 -0.95
C ALA A 103 -7.97 26.11 -0.51
N GLY A 104 -9.14 25.96 -1.16
CA GLY A 104 -10.38 26.65 -0.77
C GLY A 104 -10.99 26.17 0.55
N ASN A 105 -10.58 25.02 1.08
CA ASN A 105 -11.13 24.45 2.31
C ASN A 105 -10.03 23.89 3.23
N LYS A 106 -9.68 24.68 4.26
CA LYS A 106 -8.63 24.32 5.23
C LYS A 106 -8.86 22.99 5.95
N LYS A 107 -10.12 22.64 6.25
CA LYS A 107 -10.46 21.37 6.91
C LYS A 107 -10.19 20.19 5.97
N ALA A 108 -10.72 20.26 4.75
CA ALA A 108 -10.50 19.23 3.74
C ALA A 108 -9.01 19.06 3.42
N ARG A 109 -8.26 20.16 3.33
CA ARG A 109 -6.81 20.13 3.12
C ARG A 109 -6.10 19.40 4.25
N HIS A 110 -6.38 19.74 5.51
CA HIS A 110 -5.75 19.10 6.67
C HIS A 110 -6.11 17.61 6.77
N ALA A 111 -7.38 17.27 6.55
CA ALA A 111 -7.82 15.88 6.50
C ALA A 111 -7.10 15.10 5.39
N PHE A 112 -7.01 15.67 4.18
CA PHE A 112 -6.28 15.08 3.08
C PHE A 112 -4.79 14.89 3.40
N GLU A 113 -4.12 15.89 3.97
CA GLU A 113 -2.71 15.83 4.34
C GLU A 113 -2.42 14.71 5.37
N LYS A 114 -3.37 14.42 6.27
CA LYS A 114 -3.29 13.33 7.25
C LYS A 114 -3.57 11.94 6.69
N LEU A 115 -4.17 11.82 5.50
CA LEU A 115 -4.47 10.51 4.91
C LEU A 115 -3.19 9.70 4.63
N SER A 116 -3.33 8.39 4.75
CA SER A 116 -2.32 7.45 4.29
C SER A 116 -2.08 7.63 2.78
N TYR A 117 -0.88 7.29 2.31
CA TYR A 117 -0.54 7.33 0.89
C TYR A 117 -1.57 6.60 0.02
N SER A 118 -2.02 5.41 0.43
CA SER A 118 -2.98 4.62 -0.33
C SER A 118 -4.29 5.37 -0.53
N HIS A 119 -4.82 5.97 0.54
CA HIS A 119 -6.06 6.76 0.45
C HIS A 119 -5.87 8.02 -0.42
N LYS A 120 -4.74 8.72 -0.29
CA LYS A 120 -4.40 9.86 -1.17
C LYS A 120 -4.38 9.43 -2.64
N ARG A 121 -3.73 8.29 -2.92
CA ARG A 121 -3.59 7.74 -4.27
C ARG A 121 -4.93 7.32 -4.85
N GLU A 122 -5.79 6.68 -4.05
CA GLU A 122 -7.14 6.27 -4.46
C GLU A 122 -7.97 7.48 -4.89
N TYR A 123 -7.97 8.57 -4.12
CA TYR A 123 -8.68 9.80 -4.51
C TYR A 123 -8.14 10.41 -5.79
N VAL A 124 -6.81 10.53 -5.91
CA VAL A 124 -6.19 11.11 -7.11
C VAL A 124 -6.46 10.25 -8.33
N GLN A 125 -6.25 8.92 -8.25
CA GLN A 125 -6.53 8.01 -9.35
C GLN A 125 -8.01 8.07 -9.77
N TRP A 126 -8.93 8.09 -8.80
CA TRP A 126 -10.36 8.24 -9.09
C TRP A 126 -10.67 9.57 -9.79
N ILE A 127 -9.97 10.66 -9.47
CA ILE A 127 -10.17 11.94 -10.16
C ILE A 127 -9.54 11.92 -11.58
N GLU A 128 -8.38 11.30 -11.75
CA GLU A 128 -7.64 11.20 -13.02
C GLU A 128 -8.23 10.23 -14.04
N GLU A 129 -8.94 9.19 -13.59
CA GLU A 129 -9.59 8.22 -14.48
C GLU A 129 -10.65 8.84 -15.42
N VAL A 130 -11.13 10.05 -15.11
CA VAL A 130 -12.17 10.72 -15.89
C VAL A 130 -11.60 11.88 -16.70
N LYS A 131 -11.77 11.78 -18.02
CA LYS A 131 -11.37 12.83 -18.99
C LYS A 131 -12.43 13.93 -19.18
N LYS A 132 -13.71 13.65 -18.83
CA LYS A 132 -14.79 14.64 -18.96
C LYS A 132 -14.71 15.64 -17.80
N GLU A 133 -14.40 16.89 -18.12
CA GLU A 133 -14.18 17.97 -17.14
C GLU A 133 -15.32 18.10 -16.11
N GLU A 134 -16.58 18.11 -16.58
CA GLU A 134 -17.75 18.20 -15.71
C GLU A 134 -17.80 17.08 -14.64
N THR A 135 -17.48 15.84 -15.04
CA THR A 135 -17.49 14.70 -14.12
C THR A 135 -16.27 14.72 -13.21
N ARG A 136 -15.13 15.21 -13.69
CA ARG A 136 -13.92 15.42 -12.90
C ARG A 136 -14.15 16.44 -11.79
N GLN A 137 -14.74 17.60 -12.11
CA GLN A 137 -15.11 18.61 -11.11
C GLN A 137 -16.11 18.08 -10.08
N ARG A 138 -17.10 17.29 -10.51
CA ARG A 138 -18.03 16.63 -9.58
C ARG A 138 -17.33 15.65 -8.63
N ARG A 139 -16.34 14.89 -9.11
CA ARG A 139 -15.53 13.98 -8.26
C ARG A 139 -14.69 14.78 -7.26
N ILE A 140 -14.08 15.88 -7.68
CA ILE A 140 -13.31 16.78 -6.82
C ILE A 140 -14.19 17.35 -5.71
N ALA A 141 -15.34 17.95 -6.06
CA ALA A 141 -16.27 18.52 -5.09
C ALA A 141 -16.72 17.48 -4.05
N LYS A 142 -17.08 16.26 -4.51
CA LYS A 142 -17.48 15.17 -3.63
C LYS A 142 -16.36 14.71 -2.69
N THR A 143 -15.13 14.66 -3.18
CA THR A 143 -13.95 14.35 -2.34
C THR A 143 -13.74 15.42 -1.28
N VAL A 144 -13.79 16.71 -1.65
CA VAL A 144 -13.63 17.83 -0.70
C VAL A 144 -14.72 17.81 0.37
N GLU A 145 -15.98 17.57 -0.02
CA GLU A 145 -17.11 17.44 0.90
C GLU A 145 -16.87 16.32 1.91
N LYS A 146 -16.50 15.12 1.43
CA LYS A 146 -16.22 13.97 2.30
C LYS A 146 -15.07 14.23 3.27
N LEU A 147 -13.98 14.84 2.79
CA LEU A 147 -12.83 15.20 3.62
C LEU A 147 -13.13 16.30 4.63
N THR A 148 -14.16 17.11 4.40
CA THR A 148 -14.61 18.14 5.35
C THR A 148 -15.46 17.55 6.47
N ALA A 149 -16.13 16.43 6.19
CA ALA A 149 -17.02 15.74 7.12
C ALA A 149 -16.31 14.75 8.06
N GLU A 150 -15.02 14.46 7.83
CA GLU A 150 -14.15 13.70 8.73
C GLU A 150 -13.48 14.61 9.78
#